data_AF-A0A1Q6M1Y3-F1
#
_entry.id   AF-A0A1Q6M1Y3-F1
#
_cell.length_a   1.000
_cell.length_b   1.000
_cell.length_c   1.000
_cell.angle_alpha   90.00
_cell.angle_beta   90.00
_cell.angle_gamma   90.00
#
_symmetry.space_group_name_H-M   'P 1'
#
loop_
_entity.id
_entity.type
_entity.pdbx_description
1 polymer ?
#
loop_
_entity_poly.entity_id
_entity_poly.type
_entity_poly.pdbx_seq_one_letter_code
_entity_poly.pdbx_strand_id
1 'polypeptide(L)'
;MIILTIVLEIILIVLGIIFAVLSADSYEHEGLMFVLSLVCWITVLIMPIGIGELHGYINYAESNDKDKARITAVTQEQDWLKTYYKVEVEYLTNTPTQNGIVTNYNIEKDTYYCYITDKELIEKLKSNMYKELWIISGRKGGYENYKDFGTKLIKDIELIEEEK
;
A
#
# COMPACT_ATOMS: atom_id res chain seq x y z
N MET A 1 12.71 -11.73 -10.44
CA MET A 1 11.80 -11.96 -9.30
C MET A 1 10.46 -12.46 -9.78
N ILE A 2 9.62 -11.63 -10.45
CA ILE A 2 8.31 -12.06 -11.00
C ILE A 2 8.43 -13.31 -11.88
N ILE A 3 9.36 -13.28 -12.84
CA ILE A 3 9.60 -14.41 -13.75
C ILE A 3 10.06 -15.67 -12.99
N LEU A 4 10.85 -15.50 -11.93
CA LEU A 4 11.32 -16.62 -11.11
C LEU A 4 10.16 -17.25 -10.30
N THR A 5 9.29 -16.42 -9.72
CA THR A 5 8.07 -16.86 -9.02
C THR A 5 7.14 -17.62 -9.96
N ILE A 6 6.87 -17.09 -11.14
CA ILE A 6 6.05 -17.76 -12.16
C ILE A 6 6.64 -19.12 -12.54
N VAL A 7 7.97 -19.19 -12.74
CA VAL A 7 8.65 -20.45 -13.06
C VAL A 7 8.52 -21.47 -11.91
N LEU A 8 8.65 -21.04 -10.66
CA LEU A 8 8.48 -21.91 -9.49
C LEU A 8 7.03 -22.39 -9.33
N GLU A 9 6.05 -21.53 -9.56
CA GLU A 9 4.62 -21.89 -9.54
C GLU A 9 4.30 -22.94 -10.61
N ILE A 10 4.81 -22.78 -11.83
CA ILE A 10 4.63 -23.77 -12.89
C ILE A 10 5.19 -25.13 -12.48
N ILE A 11 6.40 -25.16 -11.89
CA ILE A 11 7.03 -26.40 -11.41
C ILE A 11 6.15 -27.05 -10.32
N LEU A 12 5.65 -26.27 -9.36
CA LEU A 12 4.81 -26.77 -8.27
C LEU A 12 3.46 -27.29 -8.77
N ILE A 13 2.84 -26.65 -9.77
CA ILE A 13 1.61 -27.11 -10.39
C ILE A 13 1.84 -28.47 -11.07
N VAL A 14 2.92 -28.60 -11.84
CA VAL A 14 3.27 -29.85 -12.52
C VAL A 14 3.51 -30.97 -11.50
N LEU A 15 4.25 -30.69 -10.41
CA LEU A 15 4.46 -31.65 -9.33
C LEU A 15 3.18 -32.04 -8.60
N GLY A 16 2.29 -31.08 -8.33
CA GLY A 16 0.98 -31.34 -7.70
C GLY A 16 0.12 -32.27 -8.54
N ILE A 17 0.12 -32.11 -9.87
CA ILE A 17 -0.57 -33.00 -10.80
C ILE A 17 0.07 -34.40 -10.80
N ILE A 18 1.41 -34.49 -10.89
CA ILE A 18 2.12 -35.78 -10.89
C ILE A 18 1.82 -36.56 -9.60
N PHE A 19 1.90 -35.91 -8.43
CA PHE A 19 1.60 -36.56 -7.16
C PHE A 19 0.11 -36.95 -7.03
N ALA A 20 -0.81 -36.17 -7.60
CA ALA A 20 -2.23 -36.55 -7.61
C ALA A 20 -2.47 -37.81 -8.45
N VAL A 21 -1.84 -37.91 -9.62
CA VAL A 21 -1.93 -39.10 -10.48
C VAL A 21 -1.30 -40.31 -9.80
N LEU A 22 -0.10 -40.16 -9.22
CA LEU A 22 0.57 -41.23 -8.50
C LEU A 22 -0.19 -41.68 -7.24
N SER A 23 -0.94 -40.77 -6.61
CA SER A 23 -1.83 -41.11 -5.50
C SER A 23 -2.98 -42.01 -5.96
N ALA A 24 -3.58 -41.72 -7.11
CA ALA A 24 -4.65 -42.53 -7.68
C ALA A 24 -4.17 -43.90 -8.18
N ASP A 25 -2.93 -43.99 -8.67
CA ASP A 25 -2.37 -45.23 -9.25
C ASP A 25 -1.66 -46.13 -8.23
N SER A 26 -1.30 -45.63 -7.04
CA SER A 26 -0.52 -46.37 -6.04
C SER A 26 -1.31 -46.66 -4.77
N TYR A 27 -1.73 -47.92 -4.59
CA TYR A 27 -2.44 -48.36 -3.38
C TYR A 27 -1.57 -48.31 -2.11
N GLU A 28 -0.25 -48.54 -2.22
CA GLU A 28 0.67 -48.55 -1.08
C GLU A 28 1.15 -47.15 -0.66
N HIS A 29 1.10 -46.18 -1.57
CA HIS A 29 1.60 -44.83 -1.34
C HIS A 29 0.54 -43.73 -1.53
N GLU A 30 -0.73 -44.12 -1.70
CA GLU A 30 -1.87 -43.23 -1.94
C GLU A 30 -1.85 -42.03 -0.98
N GLY A 31 -1.79 -42.29 0.32
CA GLY A 31 -1.85 -41.26 1.35
C GLY A 31 -0.65 -40.31 1.33
N LEU A 32 0.56 -40.82 1.10
CA LEU A 32 1.76 -39.99 1.02
C LEU A 32 1.76 -39.11 -0.23
N MET A 33 1.40 -39.68 -1.38
CA MET A 33 1.32 -38.95 -2.65
C MET A 33 0.19 -37.91 -2.63
N PHE A 34 -0.94 -38.22 -1.98
CA PHE A 34 -2.03 -37.29 -1.77
C PHE A 34 -1.58 -36.07 -0.95
N VAL A 35 -0.90 -36.31 0.18
CA VAL A 35 -0.38 -35.22 1.04
C VAL A 35 0.64 -34.36 0.29
N LEU A 36 1.55 -34.96 -0.47
CA LEU A 36 2.51 -34.21 -1.28
C LEU A 36 1.83 -33.35 -2.35
N SER A 37 0.79 -33.89 -3.01
CA SER A 37 -0.03 -33.12 -3.95
C SER A 37 -0.69 -31.92 -3.25
N LEU A 38 -1.32 -32.15 -2.10
CA LEU A 38 -1.98 -31.09 -1.31
C LEU A 38 -0.99 -29.98 -0.90
N VAL A 39 0.21 -30.34 -0.46
CA VAL A 39 1.26 -29.39 -0.09
C VAL A 39 1.69 -28.54 -1.29
N CYS A 40 1.82 -29.12 -2.48
CA CYS A 40 2.10 -28.37 -3.70
C CYS A 40 1.00 -27.32 -3.98
N TRP A 41 -0.28 -27.72 -3.90
CA TRP A 41 -1.40 -26.80 -4.13
C TRP A 41 -1.47 -25.66 -3.12
N ILE A 42 -1.29 -25.97 -1.83
CA ILE A 42 -1.27 -24.95 -0.77
C ILE A 42 -0.09 -23.99 -0.98
N THR A 43 1.07 -24.50 -1.37
CA THR A 43 2.26 -23.67 -1.60
C THR A 43 2.04 -22.71 -2.78
N VAL A 44 1.42 -23.16 -3.87
CA VAL A 44 1.05 -22.28 -5.01
C VAL A 44 0.12 -21.15 -4.57
N LEU A 45 -0.82 -21.41 -3.65
CA LEU A 45 -1.74 -20.38 -3.17
C LEU A 45 -1.06 -19.34 -2.27
N ILE A 46 -0.10 -19.77 -1.44
CA ILE A 46 0.53 -18.91 -0.42
C ILE A 46 1.77 -18.20 -0.98
N MET A 47 2.46 -18.78 -1.96
CA MET A 47 3.70 -18.23 -2.53
C MET A 47 3.58 -16.79 -3.05
N PRO A 48 2.50 -16.39 -3.77
CA PRO A 48 2.31 -15.00 -4.17
C PRO A 48 2.26 -14.03 -3.00
N ILE A 49 1.64 -14.45 -1.89
CA ILE A 49 1.49 -13.65 -0.66
C ILE A 49 2.84 -13.55 0.05
N GLY A 50 3.51 -14.67 0.28
CA GLY A 50 4.80 -14.70 0.99
C GLY A 50 5.94 -14.00 0.23
N ILE A 51 6.02 -14.15 -1.09
CA ILE A 51 7.02 -13.44 -1.91
C ILE A 51 6.63 -11.95 -2.05
N GLY A 52 5.33 -11.64 -2.12
CA GLY A 52 4.82 -10.27 -2.11
C GLY A 52 5.28 -9.50 -0.87
N GLU A 53 5.26 -10.15 0.30
CA GLU A 53 5.69 -9.58 1.57
C GLU A 53 7.22 -9.50 1.74
N LEU A 54 7.98 -10.52 1.30
CA LEU A 54 9.44 -10.59 1.52
C LEU A 54 10.27 -9.75 0.55
N HIS A 55 9.79 -9.57 -0.69
CA HIS A 55 10.63 -9.06 -1.77
C HIS A 55 10.23 -7.69 -2.31
N GLY A 56 9.29 -7.00 -1.65
CA GLY A 56 9.02 -5.61 -1.98
C GLY A 56 8.64 -5.44 -3.45
N TYR A 57 7.54 -6.07 -3.87
CA TYR A 57 6.78 -5.54 -5.03
C TYR A 57 6.37 -4.07 -4.81
N ILE A 58 6.55 -3.57 -3.59
CA ILE A 58 6.45 -2.18 -3.21
C ILE A 58 7.75 -1.77 -2.50
N ASN A 59 8.75 -1.35 -3.27
CA ASN A 59 9.93 -0.68 -2.73
C ASN A 59 9.55 0.75 -2.39
N TYR A 60 8.83 0.91 -1.30
CA TYR A 60 8.59 2.21 -0.70
C TYR A 60 9.91 2.75 -0.14
N ALA A 61 10.65 3.53 -0.92
CA ALA A 61 11.76 4.29 -0.36
C ALA A 61 11.18 5.24 0.70
N GLU A 62 11.78 5.26 1.90
CA GLU A 62 11.41 6.26 2.90
C GLU A 62 11.65 7.64 2.29
N SER A 63 10.61 8.47 2.35
CA SER A 63 10.66 9.84 1.88
C SER A 63 10.44 10.75 3.09
N ASN A 64 10.88 12.00 2.96
CA ASN A 64 10.55 13.07 3.88
C ASN A 64 10.20 14.32 3.06
N ASP A 65 9.62 14.10 1.88
CA ASP A 65 9.35 15.16 0.94
C ASP A 65 8.16 15.97 1.46
N LYS A 66 8.29 17.28 1.35
CA LYS A 66 7.32 18.26 1.85
C LYS A 66 6.54 18.82 0.69
N ASP A 67 5.26 18.54 0.68
CA ASP A 67 4.34 19.04 -0.34
C ASP A 67 3.36 20.01 0.29
N LYS A 68 3.19 21.18 -0.35
CA LYS A 68 2.27 22.20 0.14
C LYS A 68 0.86 21.72 -0.12
N ALA A 69 0.03 21.66 0.92
CA ALA A 69 -1.32 21.16 0.78
C ALA A 69 -2.27 21.79 1.81
N ARG A 70 -3.56 21.51 1.62
CA ARG A 70 -4.63 21.83 2.55
C ARG A 70 -5.46 20.58 2.79
N ILE A 71 -5.70 20.27 4.06
CA ILE A 71 -6.59 19.17 4.44
C ILE A 71 -8.03 19.68 4.35
N THR A 72 -8.87 19.03 3.56
CA THR A 72 -10.26 19.45 3.34
C THR A 72 -11.25 18.66 4.18
N ALA A 73 -10.97 17.39 4.46
CA ALA A 73 -11.80 16.57 5.31
C ALA A 73 -11.00 15.49 6.05
N VAL A 74 -11.45 15.15 7.25
CA VAL A 74 -10.99 13.98 8.02
C VAL A 74 -12.23 13.26 8.56
N THR A 75 -12.60 12.15 7.93
CA THR A 75 -13.84 11.41 8.23
C THR A 75 -13.50 10.02 8.73
N GLN A 76 -14.21 9.54 9.76
CA GLN A 76 -14.07 8.15 10.21
C GLN A 76 -15.00 7.26 9.39
N GLU A 77 -14.44 6.21 8.78
CA GLU A 77 -15.19 5.22 8.01
C GLU A 77 -15.02 3.83 8.64
N GLN A 78 -16.07 3.02 8.55
CA GLN A 78 -16.07 1.64 9.00
C GLN A 78 -16.51 0.75 7.83
N ASP A 79 -15.61 -0.17 7.46
CA ASP A 79 -15.87 -1.24 6.53
C ASP A 79 -16.10 -2.55 7.31
N TRP A 80 -16.58 -3.59 6.63
CA TRP A 80 -16.91 -4.90 7.23
C TRP A 80 -15.78 -5.55 8.06
N LEU A 81 -14.52 -5.20 7.78
CA LEU A 81 -13.33 -5.78 8.42
C LEU A 81 -12.49 -4.76 9.21
N LYS A 82 -12.72 -3.45 9.05
CA LYS A 82 -11.82 -2.42 9.60
C LYS A 82 -12.46 -1.05 9.75
N THR A 83 -11.99 -0.31 10.75
CA THR A 83 -12.29 1.11 10.95
C THR A 83 -11.04 1.94 10.67
N TYR A 84 -11.18 2.99 9.88
CA TYR A 84 -10.07 3.87 9.46
C TYR A 84 -10.54 5.31 9.32
N TYR A 85 -9.59 6.24 9.19
CA TYR A 85 -9.88 7.62 8.85
C TYR A 85 -9.58 7.87 7.38
N LYS A 86 -10.55 8.41 6.64
CA LYS A 86 -10.37 8.96 5.31
C LYS A 86 -9.97 10.43 5.43
N VAL A 87 -8.87 10.81 4.80
CA VAL A 87 -8.29 12.16 4.83
C VAL A 87 -8.27 12.67 3.40
N GLU A 88 -9.00 13.74 3.13
CA GLU A 88 -9.03 14.40 1.83
C GLU A 88 -8.05 15.56 1.82
N VAL A 89 -7.20 15.61 0.80
CA VAL A 89 -6.09 16.55 0.69
C VAL A 89 -6.16 17.25 -0.66
N GLU A 90 -5.99 18.57 -0.63
CA GLU A 90 -5.83 19.42 -1.79
C GLU A 90 -4.37 19.87 -1.88
N TYR A 91 -3.63 19.35 -2.86
CA TYR A 91 -2.26 19.76 -3.13
C TYR A 91 -2.21 21.10 -3.84
N LEU A 92 -1.39 21.99 -3.30
CA LEU A 92 -1.15 23.33 -3.82
C LEU A 92 0.12 23.26 -4.65
N THR A 93 0.02 22.75 -5.89
CA THR A 93 1.16 22.56 -6.78
C THR A 93 1.77 23.92 -7.17
N ASN A 94 2.98 24.21 -6.67
CA ASN A 94 3.81 25.29 -7.22
C ASN A 94 4.53 24.74 -8.45
N THR A 95 4.03 25.00 -9.67
CA THR A 95 4.83 24.73 -10.87
C THR A 95 5.92 25.81 -10.99
N PRO A 96 7.24 25.48 -10.94
CA PRO A 96 8.27 26.49 -11.14
C PRO A 96 8.37 26.86 -12.63
N THR A 97 8.02 28.08 -13.00
CA THR A 97 8.29 28.66 -14.33
C THR A 97 9.57 29.50 -14.30
N GLN A 98 10.39 29.41 -15.36
CA GLN A 98 11.72 30.05 -15.47
C GLN A 98 11.74 31.59 -15.27
N ASN A 99 10.60 32.29 -15.30
CA ASN A 99 10.52 33.76 -15.26
C ASN A 99 9.56 34.30 -14.20
N GLY A 100 9.62 33.78 -12.99
CA GLY A 100 8.83 34.28 -11.87
C GLY A 100 7.60 33.42 -11.60
N ILE A 101 7.23 33.41 -10.33
CA ILE A 101 6.22 32.56 -9.71
C ILE A 101 4.86 32.86 -10.36
N VAL A 102 4.26 31.85 -10.99
CA VAL A 102 2.85 31.86 -11.37
C VAL A 102 2.14 30.80 -10.55
N THR A 103 1.10 31.24 -9.81
CA THR A 103 0.12 30.41 -9.11
C THR A 103 -0.66 29.58 -10.14
N ASN A 104 -0.31 28.30 -10.26
CA ASN A 104 -1.06 27.36 -11.09
C ASN A 104 -2.11 26.68 -10.19
N TYR A 105 -3.39 26.99 -10.40
CA TYR A 105 -4.53 26.46 -9.63
C TYR A 105 -4.93 25.03 -10.05
N ASN A 106 -3.97 24.15 -10.35
CA ASN A 106 -4.29 22.74 -10.44
C ASN A 106 -4.28 22.18 -9.02
N ILE A 107 -5.42 22.36 -8.36
CA ILE A 107 -5.74 21.71 -7.09
C ILE A 107 -5.88 20.23 -7.41
N GLU A 108 -4.81 19.49 -7.18
CA GLU A 108 -4.83 18.03 -7.24
C GLU A 108 -5.47 17.53 -5.94
N LYS A 109 -6.52 16.71 -6.09
CA LYS A 109 -7.30 16.19 -4.97
C LYS A 109 -6.94 14.74 -4.76
N ASP A 110 -6.39 14.44 -3.60
CA ASP A 110 -6.06 13.10 -3.19
C ASP A 110 -6.82 12.67 -1.95
N THR A 111 -6.99 11.35 -1.83
CA THR A 111 -7.60 10.71 -0.67
C THR A 111 -6.62 9.76 -0.04
N TYR A 112 -6.31 10.00 1.22
CA TYR A 112 -5.47 9.17 2.06
C TYR A 112 -6.30 8.41 3.08
N TYR A 113 -5.81 7.25 3.49
CA TYR A 113 -6.43 6.46 4.54
C TYR A 113 -5.46 6.28 5.69
N CYS A 114 -5.85 6.62 6.92
CA CYS A 114 -5.02 6.52 8.12
C CYS A 114 -5.60 5.50 9.10
N TYR A 115 -4.75 4.82 9.87
CA TYR A 115 -5.21 3.83 10.86
C TYR A 115 -5.85 4.53 12.07
N ILE A 116 -6.84 3.88 12.68
CA ILE A 116 -7.46 4.38 13.93
C ILE A 116 -6.47 4.45 15.11
N THR A 117 -5.39 3.69 15.04
CA THR A 117 -4.31 3.68 16.04
C THR A 117 -3.44 4.93 16.00
N ASP A 118 -3.41 5.66 14.88
CA ASP A 118 -2.56 6.83 14.66
C ASP A 118 -3.19 8.11 15.26
N LYS A 119 -3.67 8.03 16.50
CA LYS A 119 -4.50 9.06 17.15
C LYS A 119 -3.86 10.45 17.12
N GLU A 120 -2.56 10.54 17.39
CA GLU A 120 -1.84 11.81 17.41
C GLU A 120 -1.83 12.48 16.03
N LEU A 121 -1.51 11.73 14.96
CA LEU A 121 -1.54 12.23 13.60
C LEU A 121 -2.96 12.69 13.22
N ILE A 122 -3.97 11.88 13.54
CA ILE A 122 -5.37 12.24 13.26
C ILE A 122 -5.80 13.51 13.99
N GLU A 123 -5.41 13.69 15.24
CA GLU A 123 -5.70 14.92 16.01
C GLU A 123 -5.01 16.13 15.39
N LYS A 124 -3.74 16.01 14.95
CA LYS A 124 -3.04 17.07 14.21
C LYS A 124 -3.77 17.41 12.90
N LEU A 125 -4.18 16.41 12.12
CA LEU A 125 -4.90 16.60 10.86
C LEU A 125 -6.25 17.29 11.07
N LYS A 126 -7.04 16.84 12.07
CA LYS A 126 -8.33 17.47 12.43
C LYS A 126 -8.17 18.91 12.90
N SER A 127 -7.16 19.19 13.71
CA SER A 127 -6.91 20.53 14.28
C SER A 127 -6.38 21.54 13.26
N ASN A 128 -5.91 21.05 12.10
CA ASN A 128 -5.33 21.87 11.03
C ASN A 128 -6.08 21.73 9.71
N MET A 129 -7.33 21.25 9.73
CA MET A 129 -8.21 21.30 8.57
C MET A 129 -8.35 22.74 8.06
N TYR A 130 -8.42 22.88 6.75
CA TYR A 130 -8.54 24.13 6.00
C TYR A 130 -7.37 25.11 6.11
N LYS A 131 -6.31 24.78 6.86
CA LYS A 131 -5.06 25.57 6.91
C LYS A 131 -4.09 25.11 5.84
N GLU A 132 -3.26 26.04 5.34
CA GLU A 132 -2.14 25.70 4.49
C GLU A 132 -1.00 25.13 5.34
N LEU A 133 -0.49 23.98 4.92
CA LEU A 133 0.51 23.23 5.64
C LEU A 133 1.40 22.44 4.68
N TRP A 134 2.55 22.01 5.19
CA TRP A 134 3.40 21.02 4.55
C TRP A 134 2.97 19.63 5.00
N ILE A 135 2.61 18.77 4.06
CA ILE A 135 2.47 17.34 4.30
C ILE A 135 3.85 16.70 4.11
N ILE A 136 4.32 16.00 5.14
CA ILE A 136 5.54 15.19 5.05
C ILE A 136 5.15 13.79 4.62
N SER A 137 5.54 13.42 3.41
CA SER A 137 5.29 12.07 2.90
C SER A 137 6.19 11.05 3.61
N GLY A 138 5.65 9.88 3.95
CA GLY A 138 6.42 8.82 4.62
C GLY A 138 7.20 7.94 3.65
N ARG A 139 6.63 7.65 2.48
CA ARG A 139 7.17 6.73 1.48
C ARG A 139 6.81 7.18 0.08
N LYS A 140 7.75 7.06 -0.87
CA LYS A 140 7.53 7.32 -2.30
C LYS A 140 7.42 6.01 -3.11
N GLY A 141 6.47 5.94 -4.04
CA GLY A 141 6.45 4.94 -5.12
C GLY A 141 5.60 3.67 -4.90
N GLY A 142 4.33 3.81 -4.54
CA GLY A 142 3.36 2.70 -4.56
C GLY A 142 2.68 2.55 -5.93
N TYR A 143 2.43 1.31 -6.36
CA TYR A 143 1.40 1.06 -7.39
C TYR A 143 0.04 1.39 -6.77
N GLU A 144 -0.74 2.27 -7.40
CA GLU A 144 -2.10 2.74 -7.01
C GLU A 144 -3.15 1.62 -6.76
N ASN A 145 -2.77 0.35 -6.96
CA ASN A 145 -3.66 -0.81 -6.83
C ASN A 145 -3.84 -1.31 -5.40
N TYR A 146 -3.00 -0.92 -4.44
CA TYR A 146 -3.26 -1.12 -3.03
C TYR A 146 -3.59 0.24 -2.43
N LYS A 147 -4.83 0.41 -1.96
CA LYS A 147 -5.24 1.55 -1.12
C LYS A 147 -4.22 1.64 0.01
N ASP A 148 -3.23 2.51 -0.12
CA ASP A 148 -2.17 2.61 0.86
C ASP A 148 -2.75 3.20 2.16
N PHE A 149 -2.44 2.58 3.31
CA PHE A 149 -2.99 2.94 4.63
C PHE A 149 -1.87 3.42 5.58
N GLY A 150 -2.16 4.45 6.36
CA GLY A 150 -1.44 4.88 7.56
C GLY A 150 -0.33 5.89 7.35
N THR A 151 0.58 5.94 8.32
CA THR A 151 1.82 6.75 8.36
C THR A 151 2.79 6.50 7.21
N LYS A 152 2.51 5.49 6.38
CA LYS A 152 3.25 5.22 5.16
C LYS A 152 3.05 6.32 4.10
N LEU A 153 1.88 6.96 4.07
CA LEU A 153 1.59 8.05 3.12
C LEU A 153 1.83 9.42 3.74
N ILE A 154 1.16 9.72 4.86
CA ILE A 154 1.35 10.97 5.62
C ILE A 154 2.10 10.63 6.91
N LYS A 155 3.37 11.01 6.99
CA LYS A 155 4.23 10.79 8.16
C LYS A 155 3.96 11.81 9.26
N ASP A 156 3.89 13.09 8.88
CA ASP A 156 3.55 14.21 9.76
C ASP A 156 3.09 15.42 8.94
N ILE A 157 2.64 16.47 9.63
CA ILE A 157 2.29 17.77 9.04
C ILE A 157 3.02 18.91 9.75
N GLU A 158 3.42 19.93 9.01
CA GLU A 158 3.99 21.17 9.55
C GLU A 158 3.17 22.36 9.08
N LEU A 159 2.79 23.26 10.00
CA LEU A 159 2.10 24.48 9.62
C LEU A 159 3.05 25.44 8.90
N ILE A 160 2.55 26.09 7.86
CA ILE A 160 3.22 27.23 7.26
C ILE A 160 2.89 28.41 8.17
N GLU A 161 3.86 28.90 8.94
CA GLU A 161 3.69 30.12 9.72
C GLU A 161 3.36 31.27 8.75
N GLU A 162 2.17 31.85 8.87
CA GLU A 162 1.88 33.14 8.26
C GLU A 162 2.73 34.18 8.99
N GLU A 163 3.80 34.66 8.35
CA GLU A 163 4.45 35.90 8.78
C GLU A 163 3.37 36.99 8.87
N LYS A 164 3.14 37.48 10.09
CA LYS A 164 2.24 38.60 10.38
C LYS A 164 2.74 39.91 9.78
#